data_AF-A0A0N1PF16-F1
#
_entry.id   AF-A0A0N1PF16-F1
#
_cell.length_a   1.000
_cell.length_b   1.000
_cell.length_c   1.000
_cell.angle_alpha   90.00
_cell.angle_beta   90.00
_cell.angle_gamma   90.00
#
_symmetry.space_group_name_H-M   'P 1'
#
loop_
_entity.id
_entity.type
_entity.pdbx_description
1 polymer ?
#
loop_
_entity_poly.entity_id
_entity_poly.type
_entity_poly.pdbx_seq_one_letter_code
_entity_poly.pdbx_strand_id
1 'polypeptide(L)'
;MVATWQGVGFTHGVLNTDNVSVLGVTIDYGPYGFMQHYYEHYVPNTSDDAGRYAFNKQPEILVWNLEKFAEALEPILSDDEKQRIKDIKNTLANYVKNKITVTYMRKLGLSEVRDGDEKLVKDLLQMMQQTMADYTQTFRQLAESIVLLYQN
;
A
#
# COMPACT_ATOMS: atom_id res chain seq x y z
N MET A 1 -3.86 6.85 1.45
CA MET A 1 -2.47 7.11 1.04
C MET A 1 -1.73 5.82 0.66
N VAL A 2 -1.26 5.02 1.62
CA VAL A 2 -0.39 3.86 1.32
C VAL A 2 -1.04 2.84 0.37
N ALA A 3 -2.33 2.55 0.48
CA ALA A 3 -3.00 1.67 -0.48
C ALA A 3 -2.87 2.15 -1.94
N THR A 4 -2.95 3.47 -2.16
CA THR A 4 -2.71 4.08 -3.48
C THR A 4 -1.26 3.92 -3.90
N TRP A 5 -0.30 4.13 -3.00
CA TRP A 5 1.12 3.90 -3.27
C TRP A 5 1.39 2.46 -3.72
N GLN A 6 0.78 1.49 -3.03
CA GLN A 6 0.86 0.08 -3.41
C GLN A 6 0.33 -0.14 -4.83
N GLY A 7 -0.79 0.48 -5.20
CA GLY A 7 -1.38 0.34 -6.54
C GLY A 7 -0.62 1.04 -7.67
N VAL A 8 0.24 2.02 -7.38
CA VAL A 8 1.03 2.72 -8.41
C VAL A 8 2.51 2.34 -8.37
N GLY A 9 2.89 1.38 -7.54
CA GLY A 9 4.29 0.94 -7.42
C GLY A 9 5.21 2.00 -6.79
N PHE A 10 4.67 2.90 -5.97
CA PHE A 10 5.43 3.95 -5.30
C PHE A 10 6.00 3.44 -3.96
N THR A 11 7.28 3.70 -3.73
CA THR A 11 7.96 3.49 -2.46
C THR A 11 8.53 4.81 -1.96
N HIS A 12 8.13 5.23 -0.75
CA HIS A 12 8.56 6.52 -0.17
C HIS A 12 10.04 6.57 0.22
N GLY A 13 10.59 5.42 0.67
CA GLY A 13 12.00 5.30 1.07
C GLY A 13 12.35 5.84 2.46
N VAL A 14 11.53 6.72 3.06
CA VAL A 14 11.74 7.27 4.43
C VAL A 14 10.40 7.51 5.12
N LEU A 15 9.70 6.43 5.47
CA LEU A 15 8.37 6.52 6.12
C LEU A 15 8.49 6.60 7.66
N ASN A 16 9.28 7.56 8.14
CA ASN A 16 9.38 7.89 9.56
C ASN A 16 8.08 8.53 10.08
N THR A 17 7.91 8.64 11.41
CA THR A 17 6.70 9.19 12.03
C THR A 17 6.47 10.67 11.71
N ASP A 18 7.53 11.46 11.58
CA ASP A 18 7.52 12.87 11.16
C ASP A 18 7.14 13.06 9.67
N ASN A 19 7.24 12.00 8.86
CA ASN A 19 6.86 11.99 7.45
C ASN A 19 5.45 11.44 7.18
N VAL A 20 4.66 11.18 8.22
CA VAL A 20 3.25 10.82 8.09
C VAL A 20 2.38 12.05 8.34
N SER A 21 1.86 12.64 7.27
CA SER A 21 0.91 13.73 7.37
C SER A 21 -0.40 13.28 8.04
N VAL A 22 -0.86 14.04 9.05
CA VAL A 22 -2.17 13.85 9.70
C VAL A 22 -3.33 13.97 8.69
N LEU A 23 -3.15 14.72 7.61
CA LEU A 23 -4.14 14.84 6.53
C LEU A 23 -4.12 13.63 5.57
N GLY A 24 -3.19 12.68 5.74
CA GLY A 24 -3.06 11.51 4.87
C GLY A 24 -2.56 11.84 3.46
N VAL A 25 -1.80 12.93 3.31
CA VAL A 25 -1.14 13.32 2.05
C VAL A 25 0.34 12.93 2.06
N THR A 26 0.90 12.66 0.88
CA THR A 26 2.34 12.36 0.73
C THR A 26 3.15 13.64 0.92
N ILE A 27 4.18 13.57 1.75
CA ILE A 27 5.09 14.69 2.08
C ILE A 27 6.53 14.19 2.06
N ASP A 28 7.49 15.10 2.18
CA ASP A 28 8.93 14.81 2.29
C ASP A 28 9.47 13.85 1.20
N TYR A 29 9.42 14.31 -0.05
CA TYR A 29 9.95 13.60 -1.20
C TYR A 29 11.48 13.63 -1.22
N GLY A 30 12.10 12.66 -0.56
CA GLY A 30 13.55 12.39 -0.61
C GLY A 30 13.87 11.21 -1.54
N PRO A 31 14.39 10.08 -1.02
CA PRO A 31 14.75 8.92 -1.82
C PRO A 31 13.54 8.04 -2.13
N TYR A 32 12.52 8.62 -2.78
CA TYR A 32 11.36 7.87 -3.26
C TYR A 32 11.65 7.21 -4.61
N GLY A 33 10.84 6.24 -4.99
CA GLY A 33 10.93 5.62 -6.30
C GLY A 33 9.62 5.00 -6.76
N PHE A 34 9.40 5.02 -8.07
CA PHE A 34 8.40 4.19 -8.72
C PHE A 34 9.11 2.96 -9.27
N MET A 35 8.63 1.76 -8.91
CA MET A 35 9.21 0.53 -9.42
C MET A 35 9.03 0.42 -10.94
N GLN A 36 10.07 -0.05 -11.63
CA GLN A 36 10.00 -0.38 -13.05
C GLN A 36 9.45 -1.80 -13.21
N HIS A 37 10.27 -2.80 -12.89
CA HIS A 37 9.82 -4.19 -12.77
C HIS A 37 9.23 -4.44 -11.38
N TYR A 38 8.21 -5.28 -11.30
CA TYR A 38 7.66 -5.63 -9.99
C TYR A 38 8.68 -6.41 -9.17
N TYR A 39 9.00 -5.86 -8.00
CA TYR A 39 9.81 -6.51 -6.99
C TYR A 39 9.28 -6.11 -5.62
N GLU A 40 8.78 -7.06 -4.85
CA GLU A 40 8.10 -6.79 -3.59
C GLU A 40 9.02 -6.17 -2.54
N HIS A 41 10.31 -6.47 -2.60
CA HIS A 41 11.35 -5.93 -1.71
C HIS A 41 12.06 -4.70 -2.31
N TYR A 42 11.43 -3.99 -3.25
CA TYR A 42 12.02 -2.78 -3.85
C TYR A 42 12.27 -1.69 -2.80
N VAL A 43 13.54 -1.24 -2.72
CA VAL A 43 14.02 -0.19 -1.82
C VAL A 43 14.71 0.90 -2.66
N PRO A 44 14.12 2.09 -2.83
CA PRO A 44 14.74 3.21 -3.56
C PRO A 44 15.80 3.95 -2.71
N ASN A 45 15.73 3.83 -1.40
CA ASN A 45 16.65 4.50 -0.48
C ASN A 45 17.94 3.69 -0.30
N THR A 46 19.04 4.20 -0.86
CA THR A 46 20.36 3.57 -0.78
C THR A 46 20.95 3.52 0.63
N SER A 47 20.35 4.21 1.60
CA SER A 47 20.74 4.16 3.02
C SER A 47 19.89 3.20 3.85
N ASP A 48 18.88 2.55 3.25
CA ASP A 48 18.02 1.57 3.92
C ASP A 48 18.47 0.13 3.59
N ASP A 49 19.68 -0.22 4.04
CA ASP A 49 20.30 -1.54 3.79
C ASP A 49 19.46 -2.71 4.34
N ALA A 50 18.68 -2.47 5.39
CA ALA A 50 17.81 -3.47 6.01
C ALA A 50 16.45 -3.61 5.32
N GLY A 51 16.13 -2.73 4.35
CA GLY A 51 14.83 -2.71 3.66
C GLY A 51 13.65 -2.42 4.59
N ARG A 52 13.86 -1.61 5.63
CA ARG A 52 12.80 -1.19 6.58
C ARG A 52 11.63 -0.54 5.85
N TYR A 53 11.93 0.26 4.83
CA TYR A 53 10.96 1.01 4.02
C TYR A 53 10.78 0.42 2.63
N ALA A 54 11.08 -0.88 2.45
CA ALA A 54 10.79 -1.60 1.22
C ALA A 54 9.31 -1.51 0.83
N PHE A 55 9.03 -1.66 -0.46
CA PHE A 55 7.69 -1.53 -1.03
C PHE A 55 6.62 -2.31 -0.25
N ASN A 56 6.87 -3.60 0.02
CA ASN A 56 5.96 -4.47 0.76
C ASN A 56 5.83 -4.16 2.26
N LYS A 57 6.76 -3.38 2.84
CA LYS A 57 6.75 -2.99 4.25
C LYS A 57 5.94 -1.73 4.54
N GLN A 58 5.71 -0.87 3.54
CA GLN A 58 4.99 0.39 3.74
C GLN A 58 3.61 0.27 4.43
N PRO A 59 2.77 -0.76 4.15
CA PRO A 59 1.51 -0.95 4.86
C PRO A 59 1.70 -1.21 6.36
N GLU A 60 2.63 -2.10 6.72
CA GLU A 60 2.96 -2.46 8.10
C GLU A 60 3.54 -1.26 8.86
N ILE A 61 4.47 -0.53 8.22
CA ILE A 61 5.08 0.68 8.79
C ILE A 61 4.05 1.78 9.04
N LEU A 62 3.09 1.98 8.13
CA LEU A 62 2.01 2.96 8.37
C LEU A 62 1.17 2.59 9.59
N VAL A 63 0.80 1.31 9.73
CA VAL A 63 0.07 0.85 10.93
C VAL A 63 0.88 1.17 12.18
N TRP A 64 2.15 0.80 12.21
CA TRP A 64 3.04 1.09 13.34
C TRP A 64 3.15 2.60 13.65
N ASN A 65 3.29 3.46 12.63
CA ASN A 65 3.32 4.91 12.81
C ASN A 65 2.01 5.45 13.40
N LEU A 66 0.86 4.91 13.00
CA LEU A 66 -0.44 5.28 13.56
C LEU A 66 -0.59 4.81 15.02
N GLU A 67 0.01 3.69 15.38
CA GLU A 67 0.07 3.26 16.79
C GLU A 67 0.90 4.22 17.63
N LYS A 68 2.03 4.72 17.11
CA LYS A 68 2.84 5.76 17.77
C LYS A 68 2.12 7.08 17.89
N PHE A 69 1.34 7.47 16.89
CA PHE A 69 0.48 8.64 16.98
C PHE A 69 -0.59 8.47 18.08
N ALA A 70 -1.22 7.29 18.17
CA ALA A 70 -2.19 6.99 19.23
C ALA A 70 -1.57 7.05 20.65
N GLU A 71 -0.35 6.50 20.83
CA GLU A 71 0.40 6.60 22.09
C GLU A 71 0.66 8.06 22.49
N ALA A 72 1.03 8.90 21.52
CA ALA A 72 1.31 10.33 21.76
C ALA A 72 0.06 11.12 22.17
N LEU A 73 -1.13 10.71 21.72
CA LEU A 73 -2.40 11.33 22.11
C LEU A 73 -2.89 10.89 23.49
N GLU A 74 -2.45 9.74 24.00
CA GLU A 74 -2.98 9.13 25.23
C GLU A 74 -3.11 10.09 26.45
N PRO A 75 -2.17 11.00 26.74
CA PRO A 75 -2.26 11.91 27.88
C PRO A 75 -3.42 12.92 27.83
N ILE A 76 -3.96 13.20 26.64
CA ILE A 76 -5.01 14.22 26.44
C ILE A 76 -6.40 13.61 26.20
N LEU A 77 -6.51 12.29 26.23
CA LEU A 77 -7.75 11.56 25.93
C LEU A 77 -8.49 11.16 27.20
N SER A 78 -9.81 11.23 27.14
CA SER A 78 -10.71 10.57 28.09
C SER A 78 -10.64 9.04 27.98
N ASP A 79 -11.11 8.33 29.00
CA ASP A 79 -11.11 6.86 28.99
C ASP A 79 -12.00 6.29 27.88
N ASP A 80 -13.11 6.95 27.56
CA ASP A 80 -13.98 6.60 26.43
C ASP A 80 -13.25 6.75 25.09
N GLU A 81 -12.45 7.81 24.91
CA GLU A 81 -11.66 8.00 23.70
C GLU A 81 -10.52 6.98 23.58
N LYS A 82 -9.85 6.65 24.68
CA LYS A 82 -8.83 5.58 24.71
C LYS A 82 -9.42 4.24 24.30
N GLN A 83 -10.61 3.91 24.80
CA GLN A 83 -11.30 2.68 24.43
C GLN A 83 -11.66 2.67 22.94
N ARG A 84 -12.17 3.78 22.39
CA ARG A 84 -12.46 3.90 20.94
C ARG A 84 -11.20 3.73 20.08
N ILE A 85 -10.09 4.34 20.46
CA ILE A 85 -8.82 4.18 19.75
C ILE A 85 -8.36 2.72 19.77
N LYS A 86 -8.48 2.04 20.92
CA LYS A 86 -8.15 0.61 21.02
C LYS A 86 -8.98 -0.23 20.04
N ASP A 87 -10.29 0.04 19.94
CA ASP A 87 -11.17 -0.66 19.01
C ASP A 87 -10.78 -0.39 17.55
N ILE A 88 -10.41 0.84 17.21
CA ILE A 88 -9.88 1.20 15.88
C ILE A 88 -8.59 0.44 15.58
N LYS A 89 -7.62 0.44 16.50
CA LYS A 89 -6.32 -0.27 16.34
C LYS A 89 -6.52 -1.75 16.03
N ASN A 90 -7.48 -2.41 16.70
CA ASN A 90 -7.79 -3.83 16.47
C ASN A 90 -8.28 -4.14 15.05
N THR A 91 -8.79 -3.14 14.32
CA THR A 91 -9.30 -3.31 12.95
C THR A 91 -8.39 -2.73 11.88
N LEU A 92 -7.38 -1.93 12.27
CA LEU A 92 -6.60 -1.09 11.38
C LEU A 92 -5.80 -1.89 10.34
N ALA A 93 -5.17 -2.99 10.74
CA ALA A 93 -4.41 -3.84 9.82
C ALA A 93 -5.31 -4.42 8.70
N ASN A 94 -6.50 -4.94 9.08
CA ASN A 94 -7.49 -5.44 8.12
C ASN A 94 -8.05 -4.33 7.23
N TYR A 95 -8.29 -3.15 7.80
CA TYR A 95 -8.72 -1.98 7.02
C TYR A 95 -7.70 -1.62 5.93
N VAL A 96 -6.41 -1.55 6.28
CA VAL A 96 -5.32 -1.25 5.32
C VAL A 96 -5.24 -2.32 4.24
N LYS A 97 -5.27 -3.61 4.62
CA LYS A 97 -5.26 -4.74 3.68
C LYS A 97 -6.43 -4.67 2.70
N ASN A 98 -7.65 -4.44 3.19
CA ASN A 98 -8.84 -4.32 2.35
C ASN A 98 -8.74 -3.15 1.37
N LYS A 99 -8.19 -2.01 1.79
CA LYS A 99 -7.97 -0.86 0.89
C LYS A 99 -6.95 -1.17 -0.21
N ILE A 100 -5.92 -1.96 0.08
CA ILE A 100 -4.96 -2.43 -0.93
C ILE A 100 -5.65 -3.34 -1.93
N THR A 101 -6.41 -4.35 -1.45
CA THR A 101 -7.18 -5.25 -2.33
C THR A 101 -8.11 -4.47 -3.25
N VAL A 102 -8.94 -3.57 -2.71
CA VAL A 102 -9.82 -2.69 -3.50
C VAL A 102 -9.04 -1.88 -4.54
N THR A 103 -7.85 -1.40 -4.19
CA THR A 103 -7.00 -0.64 -5.13
C THR A 103 -6.57 -1.50 -6.30
N TYR A 104 -6.13 -2.74 -6.06
CA TYR A 104 -5.77 -3.68 -7.11
C TYR A 104 -6.99 -4.14 -7.93
N MET A 105 -8.14 -4.40 -7.31
CA MET A 105 -9.34 -4.77 -8.05
C MET A 105 -9.75 -3.71 -9.07
N ARG A 106 -9.67 -2.43 -8.69
CA ARG A 106 -9.90 -1.32 -9.63
C ARG A 106 -8.91 -1.31 -10.79
N LYS A 107 -7.64 -1.64 -10.55
CA LYS A 107 -6.63 -1.76 -11.62
C LYS A 107 -6.89 -2.93 -12.55
N LEU A 108 -7.56 -3.97 -12.07
CA LEU A 108 -8.01 -5.11 -12.86
C LEU A 108 -9.35 -4.87 -13.58
N GLY A 109 -9.94 -3.67 -13.42
CA GLY A 109 -11.25 -3.34 -14.01
C GLY A 109 -12.45 -3.95 -13.26
N LEU A 110 -12.25 -4.42 -12.02
CA LEU A 110 -13.28 -5.06 -11.21
C LEU A 110 -13.82 -4.10 -10.15
N SER A 111 -15.13 -3.88 -10.16
CA SER A 111 -15.81 -2.90 -9.29
C SER A 111 -16.27 -3.47 -7.95
N GLU A 112 -16.40 -4.78 -7.84
CA GLU A 112 -16.82 -5.49 -6.63
C GLU A 112 -15.66 -6.32 -6.08
N VAL A 113 -15.53 -6.37 -4.76
CA VAL A 113 -14.59 -7.28 -4.09
C VAL A 113 -15.34 -8.55 -3.69
N ARG A 114 -14.74 -9.70 -3.99
CA ARG A 114 -15.30 -11.04 -3.76
C ARG A 114 -14.30 -11.92 -3.03
N ASP A 115 -14.81 -13.03 -2.49
CA ASP A 115 -13.96 -14.06 -1.88
C ASP A 115 -12.97 -14.60 -2.93
N GLY A 116 -11.68 -14.61 -2.58
CA GLY A 116 -10.60 -15.05 -3.45
C GLY A 116 -9.83 -13.94 -4.16
N ASP A 117 -10.32 -12.69 -4.16
CA ASP A 117 -9.65 -11.56 -4.84
C ASP A 117 -8.26 -11.26 -4.28
N GLU A 118 -8.06 -11.41 -2.97
CA GLU A 118 -6.74 -11.27 -2.37
C GLU A 118 -5.73 -12.27 -2.95
N LYS A 119 -6.19 -13.52 -3.18
CA LYS A 119 -5.36 -14.56 -3.77
C LYS A 119 -5.07 -14.25 -5.24
N LEU A 120 -6.07 -13.80 -5.99
CA LEU A 120 -5.90 -13.37 -7.38
C LEU A 120 -4.82 -12.28 -7.49
N VAL A 121 -4.90 -11.24 -6.66
CA VAL A 121 -3.91 -10.15 -6.63
C VAL A 121 -2.53 -10.69 -6.28
N LYS A 122 -2.44 -11.55 -5.26
CA LYS A 122 -1.17 -12.16 -4.85
C LYS A 122 -0.53 -13.00 -5.97
N ASP A 123 -1.32 -13.85 -6.62
CA ASP A 123 -0.84 -14.73 -7.69
C ASP A 123 -0.35 -13.91 -8.90
N LEU A 124 -1.08 -12.85 -9.27
CA LEU A 124 -0.66 -11.92 -10.34
C LEU A 124 0.68 -11.27 -10.00
N LEU A 125 0.80 -10.67 -8.81
CA LEU A 125 2.03 -9.99 -8.40
C LEU A 125 3.21 -10.97 -8.30
N GLN A 126 2.97 -12.19 -7.81
CA GLN A 126 4.00 -13.24 -7.77
C GLN A 126 4.47 -13.61 -9.18
N MET A 127 3.56 -13.75 -10.15
CA MET A 127 3.91 -14.00 -11.54
C MET A 127 4.70 -12.83 -12.14
N MET A 128 4.32 -11.59 -11.86
CA MET A 128 5.07 -10.40 -12.29
C MET A 128 6.49 -10.40 -11.73
N GLN A 129 6.68 -10.81 -10.47
CA GLN A 129 8.01 -10.93 -9.85
C GLN A 129 8.85 -12.00 -10.54
N GLN A 130 8.28 -13.17 -10.80
CA GLN A 130 8.97 -14.30 -11.44
C GLN A 130 9.40 -14.00 -12.87
N THR A 131 8.64 -13.17 -13.57
CA THR A 131 8.88 -12.80 -14.97
C THR A 131 9.60 -11.48 -15.13
N MET A 132 9.90 -10.78 -14.03
CA MET A 132 10.41 -9.40 -14.04
C MET A 132 9.53 -8.49 -14.91
N ALA A 133 8.21 -8.64 -14.83
CA ALA A 133 7.29 -7.84 -15.62
C ALA A 133 7.34 -6.37 -15.20
N ASP A 134 7.28 -5.46 -16.18
CA ASP A 134 7.12 -4.04 -15.91
C ASP A 134 5.77 -3.79 -15.21
N TYR A 135 5.82 -3.15 -14.04
CA TYR A 135 4.67 -2.93 -13.17
C TYR A 135 3.61 -2.07 -13.85
N THR A 136 4.02 -0.95 -14.44
CA THR A 136 3.09 0.00 -15.05
C THR A 136 2.48 -0.57 -16.32
N GLN A 137 3.31 -1.15 -17.18
CA GLN A 137 2.90 -1.66 -18.48
C GLN A 137 2.00 -2.88 -18.35
N THR A 138 2.20 -3.74 -17.36
CA THR A 138 1.33 -4.91 -17.13
C THR A 138 -0.13 -4.49 -16.94
N PHE A 139 -0.38 -3.53 -16.04
CA PHE A 139 -1.75 -3.05 -15.81
C PHE A 139 -2.28 -2.23 -16.99
N ARG A 140 -1.42 -1.48 -17.69
CA ARG A 140 -1.84 -0.71 -18.87
C ARG A 140 -2.29 -1.59 -20.02
N GLN A 141 -1.51 -2.63 -20.35
CA GLN A 141 -1.82 -3.58 -21.42
C GLN A 141 -3.05 -4.43 -21.09
N LEU A 142 -3.25 -4.78 -19.82
CA LEU A 142 -4.46 -5.46 -19.38
C LEU A 142 -5.72 -4.62 -19.65
N ALA A 143 -5.67 -3.33 -19.32
CA ALA A 143 -6.79 -2.41 -19.56
C ALA A 143 -7.13 -2.26 -21.06
N GLU A 144 -6.11 -2.23 -21.92
CA GLU A 144 -6.29 -2.15 -23.39
C GLU A 144 -6.89 -3.45 -23.96
N SER A 145 -6.47 -4.61 -23.44
CA SER A 145 -7.00 -5.91 -23.86
C SER A 145 -8.48 -6.08 -23.52
N ILE A 146 -8.91 -5.58 -22.35
CA ILE A 146 -10.31 -5.62 -21.93
C ILE A 146 -11.19 -4.80 -22.90
N VAL A 147 -10.75 -3.62 -23.32
CA VAL A 147 -11.50 -2.77 -24.26
C VAL A 147 -11.73 -3.47 -25.59
N LEU A 148 -10.73 -4.21 -26.10
CA LEU A 148 -10.84 -4.93 -27.37
C LEU A 148 -11.83 -6.10 -27.32
N LEU A 149 -12.04 -6.72 -26.16
CA LEU A 149 -13.02 -7.79 -25.98
C LEU A 149 -14.47 -7.29 -26.03
N TYR A 150 -14.72 -6.01 -25.77
CA TYR A 150 -16.05 -5.40 -25.86
C TYR A 150 -16.36 -4.76 -27.22
N GLN A 151 -15.42 -4.81 -28.17
CA GLN A 151 -15.57 -4.28 -29.53
C GLN A 151 -15.80 -5.37 -30.59
N ASN A 152 -15.80 -6.64 -30.20
CA ASN A 152 -16.14 -7.81 -31.03
C ASN A 152 -17.37 -8.52 -30.45
#